data_AF-A0A4Q4WJC1-F1
#
_entry.id   AF-A0A4Q4WJC1-F1
#
_cell.length_a   1.000
_cell.length_b   1.000
_cell.length_c   1.000
_cell.angle_alpha   90.00
_cell.angle_beta   90.00
_cell.angle_gamma   90.00
#
_symmetry.space_group_name_H-M   'P 1'
#
loop_
_entity.id
_entity.type
_entity.pdbx_description
1 polymer ?
#
loop_
_entity_poly.entity_id
_entity_poly.type
_entity_poly.pdbx_seq_one_letter_code
_entity_poly.pdbx_strand_id
1 'polypeptide(L)'
;MFNPVSFWYCHDAAGTLRAILAEVNNTFGQHHQYLLCAQGGGAIAPHTVLTCRKQLHVSPFCRVEGGYRFRFAEGAATALVRIDYHDRDGALLHTAIGGRLQPFDSAHLRRALLRQPLLALQVIGRIHWQALRLWFKGVPFFGRAPHDRSSPENSR
;
A
#
# COMPACT_ATOMS: atom_id res chain seq x y z
N MET A 1 -11.49 12.73 -2.16
CA MET A 1 -10.04 12.69 -1.82
C MET A 1 -9.58 11.26 -2.04
N PHE A 2 -8.61 11.02 -2.93
CA PHE A 2 -8.10 9.67 -3.22
C PHE A 2 -6.90 9.39 -2.31
N ASN A 3 -7.02 8.39 -1.44
CA ASN A 3 -5.93 7.93 -0.58
C ASN A 3 -5.56 6.49 -0.94
N PRO A 4 -4.51 6.28 -1.77
CA PRO A 4 -4.21 4.95 -2.32
C PRO A 4 -3.84 3.94 -1.23
N VAL A 5 -3.20 4.38 -0.15
CA VAL A 5 -2.82 3.50 0.95
C VAL A 5 -2.64 4.26 2.26
N SER A 6 -3.14 3.69 3.36
CA SER A 6 -2.88 4.10 4.73
C SER A 6 -2.20 2.98 5.52
N PHE A 7 -1.31 3.34 6.44
CA PHE A 7 -0.67 2.39 7.35
C PHE A 7 -0.96 2.77 8.79
N TRP A 8 -1.51 1.82 9.56
CA TRP A 8 -1.80 1.98 10.98
C TRP A 8 -0.84 1.11 11.78
N TYR A 9 -0.07 1.72 12.69
CA TYR A 9 0.94 1.05 13.50
C TYR A 9 0.34 0.64 14.84
N CYS A 10 0.37 -0.66 15.15
CA CYS A 10 -0.19 -1.21 16.38
C CYS A 10 0.93 -1.61 17.34
N HIS A 11 1.08 -0.82 18.41
CA HIS A 11 2.05 -1.07 19.48
C HIS A 11 1.38 -1.81 20.64
N ASP A 12 2.14 -2.69 21.30
CA ASP A 12 1.71 -3.27 22.58
C ASP A 12 1.88 -2.29 23.74
N ALA A 13 1.49 -2.70 24.95
CA ALA A 13 1.61 -1.88 26.16
C ALA A 13 3.06 -1.50 26.51
N ALA A 14 4.05 -2.24 25.99
CA ALA A 14 5.47 -1.93 26.15
C ALA A 14 6.01 -1.02 25.03
N GLY A 15 5.15 -0.54 24.12
CA GLY A 15 5.52 0.30 22.98
C GLY A 15 6.13 -0.47 21.80
N THR A 16 6.18 -1.80 21.86
CA THR A 16 6.76 -2.63 20.80
C THR A 16 5.77 -2.76 19.65
N LEU A 17 6.21 -2.49 18.42
CA LEU A 17 5.38 -2.66 17.22
C LEU A 17 5.11 -4.14 16.98
N ARG A 18 3.83 -4.54 17.01
CA ARG A 18 3.39 -5.94 16.87
C ARG A 18 2.68 -6.22 15.55
N ALA A 19 1.91 -5.26 15.08
CA ALA A 19 1.15 -5.40 13.85
C ALA A 19 1.08 -4.06 13.10
N ILE A 20 0.87 -4.15 11.79
CA ILE A 20 0.57 -3.00 10.94
C ILE A 20 -0.66 -3.34 10.11
N LEU A 21 -1.65 -2.45 10.10
CA LEU A 21 -2.80 -2.55 9.20
C LEU A 21 -2.56 -1.68 7.98
N ALA A 22 -2.43 -2.30 6.81
CA ALA A 22 -2.33 -1.60 5.54
C ALA A 22 -3.69 -1.56 4.85
N GLU A 23 -4.31 -0.39 4.81
CA GLU A 23 -5.58 -0.16 4.13
C GLU A 23 -5.30 0.38 2.73
N VAL A 24 -5.67 -0.38 1.71
CA VAL A 24 -5.39 -0.06 0.31
C VAL A 24 -6.69 0.25 -0.41
N ASN A 25 -6.75 1.41 -1.08
CA ASN A 25 -7.88 1.84 -1.90
C ASN A 25 -7.47 1.88 -3.37
N ASN A 26 -8.29 1.34 -4.26
CA ASN A 26 -8.04 1.43 -5.70
C ASN A 26 -8.88 2.53 -6.37
N THR A 27 -8.51 2.91 -7.59
CA THR A 27 -9.24 3.89 -8.41
C THR A 27 -10.60 3.40 -8.89
N PHE A 28 -10.98 2.17 -8.57
CA PHE A 28 -12.24 1.52 -8.95
C PHE A 28 -13.24 1.47 -7.77
N GLY A 29 -12.97 2.18 -6.67
CA GLY A 29 -13.87 2.28 -5.51
C GLY A 29 -13.85 1.07 -4.57
N GLN A 30 -12.91 0.14 -4.73
CA GLN A 30 -12.71 -0.97 -3.80
C GLN A 30 -11.62 -0.64 -2.78
N HIS A 31 -11.76 -1.22 -1.59
CA HIS A 31 -10.75 -1.16 -0.54
C HIS A 31 -10.48 -2.56 0.01
N HIS A 32 -9.28 -2.77 0.53
CA HIS A 32 -8.90 -3.99 1.24
C HIS A 32 -7.93 -3.68 2.36
N GLN A 33 -8.09 -4.37 3.48
CA GLN A 33 -7.27 -4.20 4.67
C GLN A 33 -6.37 -5.42 4.83
N TYR A 34 -5.05 -5.20 4.75
CA TYR A 34 -4.05 -6.24 4.99
C TYR A 34 -3.52 -6.10 6.41
N LEU A 35 -3.79 -7.09 7.26
CA LEU A 35 -3.16 -7.19 8.57
C LEU A 35 -1.77 -7.83 8.42
N LEU A 36 -0.73 -7.12 8.85
CA LEU A 36 0.66 -7.51 8.73
C LEU A 36 1.23 -7.77 10.13
N CYS A 37 1.63 -9.02 10.39
CA CYS A 37 2.27 -9.42 11.64
C CYS A 37 3.60 -10.10 11.34
N ALA A 38 4.58 -9.97 12.23
CA ALA A 38 5.82 -10.73 12.12
C ALA A 38 5.52 -12.23 12.23
N GLN A 39 6.28 -13.07 11.51
CA GLN A 39 6.15 -14.52 11.67
C GLN A 39 6.44 -14.91 13.12
N GLY A 40 5.58 -15.77 13.68
CA GLY A 40 5.65 -16.16 15.09
C GLY A 40 5.19 -15.08 16.09
N GLY A 41 4.61 -13.97 15.64
CA GLY A 41 4.08 -12.92 16.54
C GLY A 41 5.17 -12.06 17.23
N GLY A 42 6.39 -12.10 16.69
CA GLY A 42 7.51 -11.31 17.20
C GLY A 42 7.35 -9.79 17.01
N ALA A 43 8.32 -9.05 17.53
CA ALA A 43 8.41 -7.61 17.28
C ALA A 43 8.71 -7.32 15.79
N ILE A 44 8.10 -6.25 15.27
CA ILE A 44 8.40 -5.75 13.93
C ILE A 44 9.54 -4.73 14.03
N ALA A 45 10.70 -5.09 13.46
CA ALA A 45 11.89 -4.25 13.37
C ALA A 45 12.08 -3.71 11.94
N PRO A 46 12.98 -2.74 11.70
CA PRO A 46 13.17 -2.11 10.39
C PRO A 46 13.48 -3.06 9.22
N HIS A 47 14.05 -4.22 9.53
CA HIS A 47 14.43 -5.26 8.56
C HIS A 47 13.44 -6.43 8.53
N THR A 48 12.40 -6.42 9.35
CA THR A 48 11.37 -7.46 9.38
C THR A 48 10.58 -7.42 8.08
N VAL A 49 10.57 -8.56 7.38
CA VAL A 49 9.78 -8.73 6.15
C VAL A 49 8.40 -9.25 6.52
N LEU A 50 7.37 -8.46 6.21
CA LEU A 50 5.98 -8.86 6.43
C LEU A 50 5.38 -9.27 5.09
N THR A 51 4.83 -10.48 5.02
CA THR A 51 4.31 -11.04 3.76
C THR A 51 2.80 -11.20 3.82
N CYS A 52 2.09 -10.78 2.78
CA CYS A 52 0.68 -11.10 2.63
C CYS A 52 0.35 -11.50 1.19
N ARG A 53 -0.71 -12.29 1.01
CA ARG A 53 -1.20 -12.66 -0.32
C ARG A 53 -1.89 -11.45 -0.95
N LYS A 54 -1.60 -11.17 -2.22
CA LYS A 54 -2.28 -10.08 -2.96
C LYS A 54 -3.73 -10.50 -3.23
N GLN A 55 -4.68 -9.72 -2.75
CA GLN A 55 -6.12 -10.00 -2.91
C GLN A 55 -6.87 -8.88 -3.64
N LEU A 56 -6.27 -7.69 -3.76
CA LEU A 56 -6.90 -6.53 -4.39
C LEU A 56 -6.32 -6.25 -5.79
N HIS A 57 -7.21 -6.08 -6.77
CA HIS A 57 -6.86 -5.60 -8.10
C HIS A 57 -6.65 -4.08 -8.05
N VAL A 58 -5.40 -3.67 -7.84
CA VAL A 58 -5.02 -2.24 -7.71
C VAL A 58 -4.55 -1.62 -9.02
N SER A 59 -4.17 -2.42 -10.01
CA SER A 59 -3.65 -1.95 -11.29
C SER A 59 -4.10 -2.90 -12.42
N PRO A 60 -4.62 -2.36 -13.54
CA PRO A 60 -4.98 -3.17 -14.70
C PRO A 60 -3.77 -3.77 -15.43
N PHE A 61 -2.55 -3.39 -15.06
CA PHE A 61 -1.32 -3.94 -15.64
C PHE A 61 -0.74 -5.09 -14.82
N CYS A 62 -1.33 -5.42 -13.66
CA CYS A 62 -0.82 -6.46 -12.77
C CYS A 62 -1.92 -7.44 -12.38
N ARG A 63 -1.75 -8.72 -12.74
CA ARG A 63 -2.64 -9.82 -12.33
C ARG A 63 -2.77 -9.89 -10.80
N VAL A 64 -3.89 -10.42 -10.28
CA VAL A 64 -4.08 -10.64 -8.83
C VAL A 64 -3.51 -12.01 -8.47
N GLU A 65 -2.20 -12.13 -8.58
CA GLU A 65 -1.46 -13.36 -8.31
C GLU A 65 -0.31 -13.05 -7.33
N GLY A 66 0.30 -14.06 -6.73
CA GLY A 66 1.44 -13.86 -5.83
C GLY A 66 1.13 -13.10 -4.53
N GLY A 67 2.06 -12.25 -4.09
CA GLY A 67 2.01 -11.62 -2.78
C GLY A 67 2.83 -10.34 -2.67
N TYR A 68 2.58 -9.61 -1.58
CA TYR A 68 3.34 -8.42 -1.22
C TYR A 68 4.33 -8.75 -0.11
N ARG A 69 5.50 -8.13 -0.20
CA ARG A 69 6.49 -8.06 0.88
C ARG A 69 6.59 -6.62 1.32
N PHE A 70 6.28 -6.38 2.59
CA PHE A 70 6.38 -5.07 3.20
C PHE A 70 7.60 -5.00 4.10
N ARG A 71 8.24 -3.82 4.10
CA ARG A 71 9.26 -3.46 5.08
C ARG A 71 8.98 -2.04 5.54
N PHE A 72 9.03 -1.84 6.84
CA PHE A 72 8.74 -0.57 7.48
C PHE A 72 9.99 -0.14 8.23
N ALA A 73 10.51 1.05 7.93
CA ALA A 73 11.62 1.63 8.65
C ALA A 73 11.18 3.02 9.13
N GLU A 74 11.03 3.14 10.45
CA GLU A 74 10.79 4.41 11.11
C GLU A 74 12.02 4.79 11.92
N GLY A 75 12.47 6.03 11.75
CA GLY A 75 13.53 6.64 12.53
C GLY A 75 13.06 7.98 13.10
N ALA A 76 13.90 8.63 13.89
CA ALA A 76 13.51 9.85 14.63
C ALA A 76 12.95 10.99 13.77
N ALA A 77 13.33 11.08 12.50
CA ALA A 77 12.90 12.15 11.59
C ALA A 77 12.38 11.66 10.24
N THR A 78 12.32 10.34 10.01
CA THR A 78 12.01 9.78 8.70
C THR A 78 11.17 8.51 8.83
N ALA A 79 10.22 8.35 7.92
CA ALA A 79 9.47 7.11 7.76
C ALA A 79 9.63 6.61 6.31
N LEU A 80 9.80 5.30 6.17
CA LEU A 80 9.93 4.63 4.89
C LEU A 80 9.11 3.33 4.91
N VAL A 81 8.24 3.19 3.92
CA VAL A 81 7.52 1.96 3.64
C VAL A 81 7.96 1.45 2.28
N ARG A 82 8.44 0.20 2.22
CA ARG A 82 8.71 -0.51 0.96
C ARG A 82 7.68 -1.59 0.76
N ILE A 83 7.16 -1.66 -0.47
CA ILE A 83 6.17 -2.66 -0.88
C ILE A 83 6.69 -3.28 -2.17
N ASP A 84 7.12 -4.52 -2.06
CA ASP A 84 7.58 -5.32 -3.19
C ASP A 84 6.47 -6.29 -3.60
N TYR A 85 6.04 -6.23 -4.85
CA TYR A 85 5.09 -7.17 -5.42
C TYR A 85 5.87 -8.32 -6.08
N HIS A 86 5.60 -9.55 -5.64
CA HIS A 86 6.20 -10.76 -6.19
C HIS A 86 5.13 -11.67 -6.80
N ASP A 87 5.47 -12.30 -7.92
CA ASP A 87 4.73 -13.42 -8.50
C ASP A 87 5.54 -14.73 -8.41
N ARG A 88 5.21 -15.72 -9.26
CA ARG A 88 5.91 -17.01 -9.32
C ARG A 88 7.33 -16.90 -9.89
N ASP A 89 7.57 -15.90 -10.74
CA ASP A 89 8.82 -15.75 -11.50
C ASP A 89 9.79 -14.77 -10.82
N GLY A 90 9.32 -13.93 -9.89
CA GLY A 90 10.17 -13.10 -9.07
C GLY A 90 9.53 -11.80 -8.59
N ALA A 91 10.34 -10.77 -8.37
CA ALA A 91 9.85 -9.44 -8.04
C ALA A 91 9.35 -8.73 -9.32
N LEU A 92 8.07 -8.40 -9.37
CA LEU A 92 7.45 -7.70 -10.49
C LEU A 92 7.48 -6.18 -10.32
N LEU A 93 7.37 -5.69 -9.08
CA LEU A 93 7.33 -4.26 -8.82
C LEU A 93 7.98 -3.95 -7.48
N HIS A 94 8.88 -2.98 -7.49
CA HIS A 94 9.45 -2.37 -6.29
C HIS A 94 8.86 -0.99 -6.11
N THR A 95 8.21 -0.75 -4.98
CA THR A 95 7.70 0.58 -4.62
C THR A 95 8.16 0.97 -3.24
N ALA A 96 8.42 2.26 -3.07
CA ALA A 96 8.78 2.84 -1.79
C ALA A 96 8.08 4.17 -1.60
N ILE A 97 7.54 4.38 -0.41
CA ILE A 97 6.94 5.64 0.03
C ILE A 97 7.76 6.10 1.23
N GLY A 98 8.43 7.23 1.07
CA GLY A 98 9.27 7.82 2.12
C GLY A 98 8.85 9.25 2.42
N GLY A 99 9.05 9.67 3.66
CA GLY A 99 8.75 11.01 4.12
C GLY A 99 9.61 11.43 5.31
N ARG A 100 9.61 12.75 5.56
CA ARG A 100 10.17 13.31 6.79
C ARG A 100 9.06 13.50 7.81
N LEU A 101 9.28 13.00 9.02
CA LEU A 101 8.39 13.26 10.15
C LEU A 101 8.52 14.74 10.52
N GLN A 102 7.40 15.38 10.80
CA GLN A 102 7.35 16.76 11.25
C GLN A 102 6.62 16.82 12.58
N PRO A 103 7.01 17.74 13.49
CA PRO A 103 6.30 17.95 14.74
C PRO A 103 4.81 18.22 14.48
N PHE A 104 3.95 17.69 15.35
CA PHE A 104 2.53 17.93 15.29
C PHE A 104 2.20 19.30 15.91
N ASP A 105 2.47 20.37 15.16
CA ASP A 105 2.14 21.75 15.55
C ASP A 105 1.22 22.44 14.53
N SER A 106 0.62 23.56 14.95
CA SER A 106 -0.34 24.31 14.15
C SER A 106 0.27 24.95 12.91
N ALA A 107 1.57 25.23 12.87
CA ALA A 107 2.25 25.81 11.72
C ALA A 107 2.44 24.77 10.62
N HIS A 108 2.92 23.58 10.98
CA HIS A 108 3.08 22.46 10.06
C HIS A 108 1.73 21.96 9.54
N LEU A 109 0.70 21.89 10.40
CA LEU A 109 -0.65 21.49 9.99
C LEU A 109 -1.26 22.46 8.97
N ARG A 110 -1.20 23.78 9.22
CA ARG A 110 -1.70 24.80 8.28
C ARG A 110 -0.96 24.73 6.94
N ARG A 111 0.36 24.59 6.97
CA ARG A 111 1.16 24.45 5.74
C ARG A 111 0.79 23.19 4.96
N ALA A 112 0.53 22.07 5.64
CA ALA A 112 0.09 20.84 5.00
C ALA A 112 -1.29 21.00 4.36
N LEU A 113 -2.26 21.57 5.09
CA LEU A 113 -3.62 21.84 4.59
C LEU A 113 -3.62 22.73 3.34
N LEU A 114 -2.84 23.82 3.35
CA LEU A 114 -2.73 24.73 2.20
C LEU A 114 -2.10 24.07 0.97
N ARG A 115 -1.24 23.06 1.15
CA ARG A 115 -0.58 22.34 0.05
C ARG A 115 -1.37 21.14 -0.46
N GLN A 116 -2.31 20.63 0.33
CA GLN A 116 -3.08 19.42 0.04
C GLN A 116 -3.83 19.43 -1.31
N PRO A 117 -4.53 20.51 -1.73
CA PRO A 117 -5.26 20.48 -3.01
C PRO A 117 -4.33 20.35 -4.22
N LEU A 118 -3.16 21.02 -4.18
CA LEU A 118 -2.15 20.94 -5.23
C LEU A 118 -1.56 19.52 -5.33
N LEU A 119 -1.30 18.88 -4.19
CA LEU A 119 -0.76 17.52 -4.16
C LEU A 119 -1.72 16.49 -4.76
N ALA A 120 -3.01 16.56 -4.42
CA ALA A 120 -4.00 15.62 -4.93
C ALA A 120 -4.16 15.71 -6.46
N LEU A 121 -4.23 16.92 -7.01
CA LEU A 121 -4.30 17.15 -8.45
C LEU A 121 -3.04 16.65 -9.17
N GLN A 122 -1.86 16.92 -8.61
CA GLN A 122 -0.59 16.43 -9.15
C GLN A 122 -0.52 14.90 -9.18
N VAL A 123 -0.98 14.22 -8.13
CA VAL A 123 -1.01 12.74 -8.08
C VAL A 123 -1.91 12.19 -9.17
N ILE A 124 -3.14 12.72 -9.30
CA ILE A 124 -4.08 12.28 -10.33
C ILE A 124 -3.50 12.52 -11.73
N GLY A 125 -2.94 13.70 -12.00
CA GLY A 125 -2.31 14.00 -13.28
C GLY A 125 -1.15 13.06 -13.62
N ARG A 126 -0.29 12.75 -12.64
CA ARG A 126 0.81 11.80 -12.82
C ARG A 126 0.34 10.37 -13.09
N ILE A 127 -0.73 9.92 -12.42
CA ILE A 127 -1.33 8.60 -12.67
C ILE A 127 -1.82 8.51 -14.12
N HIS A 128 -2.57 9.52 -14.60
CA HIS A 128 -3.08 9.54 -15.98
C HIS A 128 -1.94 9.62 -17.00
N TRP A 129 -0.92 10.44 -16.74
CA TRP A 129 0.24 10.54 -17.61
C TRP A 129 1.01 9.21 -17.72
N GLN A 130 1.22 8.51 -16.61
CA GLN A 130 1.88 7.20 -16.63
C GLN A 130 1.02 6.14 -17.33
N ALA A 131 -0.30 6.15 -17.13
CA ALA A 131 -1.21 5.26 -17.85
C ALA A 131 -1.13 5.48 -19.37
N LEU A 132 -1.12 6.74 -19.83
CA LEU A 132 -0.97 7.09 -21.23
C LEU A 132 0.39 6.64 -21.81
N ARG A 133 1.48 6.82 -21.06
CA ARG A 133 2.81 6.33 -21.48
C ARG A 133 2.87 4.80 -21.59
N LEU A 134 2.22 4.07 -20.69
CA LEU A 134 2.15 2.61 -20.75
C LEU A 134 1.31 2.14 -21.93
N TRP A 135 0.24 2.88 -22.25
CA TRP A 135 -0.59 2.64 -23.43
C TRP A 135 0.19 2.82 -24.73
N PHE A 136 0.95 3.91 -24.88
CA PHE A 136 1.84 4.10 -26.02
C PHE A 136 2.96 3.05 -26.13
N LYS A 137 3.33 2.41 -25.02
CA LYS A 137 4.30 1.30 -24.98
C LYS A 137 3.68 -0.08 -25.25
N GLY A 138 2.37 -0.16 -25.49
CA GLY A 138 1.68 -1.41 -25.82
C GLY A 138 1.63 -2.41 -24.66
N VAL A 139 1.72 -1.96 -23.40
CA VAL A 139 1.68 -2.87 -22.24
C VAL A 139 0.30 -3.53 -22.17
N PRO A 140 0.23 -4.88 -22.10
CA PRO A 140 -1.05 -5.59 -22.11
C PRO A 140 -1.91 -5.19 -20.92
N PHE A 141 -3.17 -4.88 -21.22
CA PHE A 141 -4.18 -4.52 -20.24
C PHE A 141 -4.87 -5.78 -19.73
N PHE A 142 -4.59 -6.18 -18.49
CA PHE A 142 -5.29 -7.25 -17.81
C PHE A 142 -6.57 -6.67 -17.20
N GLY A 143 -7.64 -6.64 -18.01
CA GLY A 143 -8.97 -6.28 -17.52
C GLY A 143 -9.42 -7.16 -16.36
N ARG A 144 -10.38 -6.68 -15.57
CA ARG A 144 -10.94 -7.43 -14.45
C ARG A 144 -11.53 -8.76 -14.96
N ALA A 145 -10.98 -9.89 -14.50
CA ALA A 145 -11.76 -11.12 -14.45
C ALA A 145 -12.84 -10.93 -13.36
N PRO A 146 -14.12 -11.24 -13.62
CA PRO A 146 -15.17 -11.11 -12.63
C PRO A 146 -14.78 -11.85 -11.36
N HIS A 147 -15.00 -11.21 -10.21
CA HIS A 147 -14.91 -11.90 -8.94
C HIS A 147 -16.04 -12.93 -8.93
N ASP A 148 -15.70 -14.20 -9.13
CA ASP A 148 -16.65 -15.28 -8.91
C ASP A 148 -17.00 -15.28 -7.42
N ARG A 149 -18.20 -14.79 -7.10
CA ARG A 149 -18.82 -14.95 -5.79
C ARG A 149 -19.33 -16.39 -5.71
N SER A 150 -18.41 -17.35 -5.63
CA SER A 150 -18.73 -18.75 -5.30
C SER A 150 -17.78 -19.22 -4.21
N SER A 151 -17.92 -18.66 -3.01
CA SER A 151 -17.57 -19.38 -1.79
C SER A 151 -18.88 -19.73 -1.11
N PRO A 152 -19.26 -21.02 -1.07
CA PRO A 152 -20.53 -21.43 -0.51
C PRO A 152 -20.57 -21.08 0.97
N GLU A 153 -21.69 -20.46 1.31
CA GLU A 153 -22.27 -20.35 2.62
C GLU A 153 -22.20 -21.70 3.38
N ASN A 154 -21.62 -21.67 4.57
CA ASN A 154 -21.99 -22.47 5.73
C ASN A 154 -22.02 -24.02 5.60
N SER A 155 -21.07 -24.68 6.27
CA SER A 155 -21.40 -25.85 7.08
C SER A 155 -20.49 -25.94 8.29
N ARG A 156 -21.12 -25.67 9.44
CA ARG A 156 -21.04 -26.37 10.75
C ARG A 156 -19.72 -27.04 11.12
#